data_AF-A0A925U4F1-F1
#
_entry.id   AF-A0A925U4F1-F1
#
_cell.length_a   1.000
_cell.length_b   1.000
_cell.length_c   1.000
_cell.angle_alpha   90.00
_cell.angle_beta   90.00
_cell.angle_gamma   90.00
#
_symmetry.space_group_name_H-M   'P 1'
#
loop_
_entity.id
_entity.type
_entity.pdbx_description
1 polymer ?
#
loop_
_entity_poly.entity_id
_entity_poly.type
_entity_poly.pdbx_seq_one_letter_code
_entity_poly.pdbx_strand_id
1 'polypeptide(L)'
;GGSMDGHVKLVEELFSAARSEFKHLEYYYFHNCIYEEVWRDNQRRHADRTPTWDVLHTYGSDYKVIFVGDAAMSPYEIALPGGSVEHWNDEAGAIWLERITQIYKSAVWLNPTPQAYWDYTHSIGMIANALAGRMYCLTPDGVEAAIKELSRG
;
A
#
# COMPACT_ATOMS: atom_id res chain seq x y z
N GLY A 1 6.73 6.23 -5.28
CA GLY A 1 7.45 7.05 -6.28
C GLY A 1 6.81 8.42 -6.44
N GLY A 2 7.44 9.30 -7.22
CA GLY A 2 6.96 10.68 -7.44
C GLY A 2 5.61 10.79 -8.16
N SER A 3 5.12 9.72 -8.79
CA SER A 3 3.77 9.66 -9.36
C SER A 3 2.66 9.84 -8.31
N MET A 4 2.93 9.52 -7.05
CA MET A 4 1.99 9.72 -5.95
C MET A 4 2.02 11.12 -5.35
N ASP A 5 3.02 11.96 -5.68
CA ASP A 5 3.21 13.28 -5.04
C ASP A 5 1.96 14.18 -5.18
N GLY A 6 1.29 14.12 -6.33
CA GLY A 6 0.04 14.85 -6.58
C GLY A 6 -1.17 14.31 -5.81
N HIS A 7 -1.08 13.10 -5.25
CA HIS A 7 -2.16 12.43 -4.52
C HIS A 7 -1.96 12.45 -3.01
N VAL A 8 -0.74 12.71 -2.50
CA VAL A 8 -0.44 12.69 -1.05
C VAL A 8 -1.44 13.53 -0.26
N LYS A 9 -1.62 14.81 -0.63
CA LYS A 9 -2.51 15.71 0.10
C LYS A 9 -3.96 15.22 0.11
N LEU A 10 -4.45 14.69 -1.01
CA LEU A 10 -5.81 14.14 -1.10
C LEU A 10 -5.98 12.94 -0.16
N VAL A 11 -4.99 12.05 -0.12
CA VAL A 11 -4.98 10.86 0.74
C VAL A 11 -4.94 11.28 2.21
N GLU A 12 -4.07 12.23 2.57
CA GLU A 12 -4.01 12.79 3.92
C GLU A 12 -5.35 13.42 4.34
N GLU A 13 -5.96 14.23 3.48
CA GLU A 13 -7.27 14.85 3.75
C GLU A 13 -8.37 13.80 3.91
N LEU A 14 -8.42 12.78 3.04
CA LEU A 14 -9.39 11.70 3.12
C LEU A 14 -9.31 10.94 4.44
N PHE A 15 -8.11 10.52 4.84
CA PHE A 15 -7.93 9.75 6.07
C PHE A 15 -8.00 10.60 7.32
N SER A 16 -7.66 11.89 7.24
CA SER A 16 -7.90 12.85 8.32
C SER A 16 -9.40 13.09 8.53
N ALA A 17 -10.17 13.25 7.45
CA ALA A 17 -11.62 13.41 7.52
C ALA A 17 -12.33 12.14 8.03
N ALA A 18 -11.83 10.96 7.66
CA ALA A 18 -12.35 9.67 8.13
C ALA A 18 -11.80 9.25 9.50
N ARG A 19 -10.98 10.06 10.18
CA ARG A 19 -10.31 9.69 11.43
C ARG A 19 -11.29 9.30 12.54
N SER A 20 -12.49 9.88 12.57
CA SER A 20 -13.54 9.52 13.55
C SER A 20 -14.03 8.08 13.40
N GLU A 21 -13.91 7.50 12.21
CA GLU A 21 -14.31 6.12 11.92
C GLU A 21 -13.28 5.09 12.40
N PHE A 22 -12.07 5.54 12.77
CA PHE A 22 -10.97 4.68 13.21
C PHE A 22 -10.60 4.94 14.67
N LYS A 23 -10.61 3.89 15.51
CA LYS A 23 -10.15 3.99 16.91
C LYS A 23 -8.67 4.41 16.99
N HIS A 24 -7.84 3.79 16.14
CA HIS A 24 -6.42 4.05 16.01
C HIS A 24 -6.08 4.03 14.51
N LEU A 25 -5.43 5.09 14.03
CA LEU A 25 -4.99 5.23 12.66
C LEU A 25 -3.53 5.63 12.67
N GLU A 26 -2.69 4.75 12.14
CA GLU A 26 -1.25 4.95 11.95
C GLU A 26 -0.97 4.83 10.46
N TYR A 27 -0.19 5.76 9.91
CA TYR A 27 0.15 5.77 8.48
C TYR A 27 1.65 5.79 8.28
N TYR A 28 2.06 5.16 7.18
CA TYR A 28 3.43 5.05 6.75
C TYR A 28 3.49 5.23 5.23
N TYR A 29 4.59 5.79 4.77
CA TYR A 29 4.94 5.93 3.37
C TYR A 29 5.90 4.80 2.96
N PHE A 30 5.84 4.40 1.69
CA PHE A 30 6.71 3.39 1.09
C PHE A 30 7.00 3.74 -0.39
N HIS A 31 8.04 3.13 -0.97
CA HIS A 31 8.43 3.39 -2.36
C HIS A 31 7.95 2.25 -3.27
N ASN A 32 6.93 2.51 -4.08
CA ASN A 32 6.39 1.61 -5.11
C ASN A 32 5.76 0.33 -4.56
N CYS A 33 6.55 -0.59 -3.99
CA CYS A 33 6.07 -1.75 -3.27
C CYS A 33 6.51 -1.68 -1.81
N ILE A 34 5.74 -2.30 -0.90
CA ILE A 34 6.10 -2.34 0.52
C ILE A 34 7.14 -3.44 0.73
N TYR A 35 8.37 -3.07 1.04
CA TYR A 35 9.43 -3.99 1.41
C TYR A 35 10.48 -3.27 2.27
N GLU A 36 11.13 -4.02 3.17
CA GLU A 36 12.30 -3.62 3.98
C GLU A 36 12.05 -2.48 4.96
N GLU A 37 11.71 -1.29 4.48
CA GLU A 37 11.63 -0.05 5.25
C GLU A 37 10.44 0.81 4.81
N VAL A 38 9.78 1.42 5.79
CA VAL A 38 8.74 2.44 5.61
C VAL A 38 9.12 3.70 6.39
N TRP A 39 8.45 4.83 6.16
CA TRP A 39 8.75 6.07 6.89
C TRP A 39 7.49 6.84 7.27
N ARG A 40 7.58 7.69 8.29
CA ARG A 40 6.44 8.49 8.80
C ARG A 40 6.34 9.88 8.18
N ASP A 41 7.46 10.43 7.74
CA ASP A 41 7.54 11.77 7.12
C ASP A 41 8.23 11.67 5.77
N ASN A 42 7.48 11.99 4.70
CA ASN A 42 7.99 11.89 3.33
C ASN A 42 9.17 12.85 3.06
N GLN A 43 9.24 13.98 3.75
CA GLN A 43 10.37 14.91 3.65
C GLN A 43 11.65 14.32 4.26
N ARG A 44 11.52 13.34 5.16
CA ARG A 44 12.63 12.70 5.88
C ARG A 44 12.84 11.25 5.48
N ARG A 45 12.37 10.83 4.29
CA ARG A 45 12.43 9.44 3.82
C ARG A 45 13.82 8.78 3.86
N HIS A 46 14.89 9.57 3.85
CA HIS A 46 16.28 9.08 3.91
C HIS A 46 16.89 9.12 5.32
N ALA A 47 16.26 9.84 6.26
CA ALA A 47 16.79 10.06 7.61
C ALA A 47 16.05 9.22 8.66
N ASP A 48 14.72 9.12 8.55
CA ASP A 48 13.86 8.49 9.56
C ASP A 48 13.09 7.31 8.94
N ARG A 49 13.78 6.18 8.76
CA ARG A 49 13.21 4.92 8.27
C ARG A 49 12.88 3.98 9.43
N THR A 50 11.78 3.25 9.29
CA THR A 50 11.33 2.20 10.20
C THR A 50 11.34 0.87 9.44
N PRO A 51 12.06 -0.16 9.94
CA PRO A 51 11.99 -1.49 9.35
C PRO A 51 10.53 -1.97 9.25
N THR A 52 10.15 -2.48 8.08
CA THR A 52 8.78 -3.00 7.87
C THR A 52 8.47 -4.12 8.85
N TRP A 53 9.45 -4.95 9.20
CA TRP A 53 9.30 -5.97 10.26
C TRP A 53 8.89 -5.39 11.61
N ASP A 54 9.42 -4.24 12.00
CA ASP A 54 9.06 -3.61 13.28
C ASP A 54 7.58 -3.20 13.28
N VAL A 55 7.08 -2.71 12.14
CA VAL A 55 5.65 -2.43 11.94
C VAL A 55 4.82 -3.71 12.06
N LEU A 56 5.25 -4.80 11.41
CA LEU A 56 4.55 -6.10 11.47
C LEU A 56 4.53 -6.72 12.87
N HIS A 57 5.54 -6.47 13.69
CA HIS A 57 5.58 -6.95 15.08
C HIS A 57 4.85 -6.04 16.07
N THR A 58 4.66 -4.75 15.72
CA THR A 58 4.02 -3.77 16.61
C THR A 58 2.50 -3.91 16.62
N TYR A 59 1.88 -4.15 15.46
CA TYR A 59 0.42 -4.17 15.33
C TYR A 59 -0.11 -5.61 15.26
N GLY A 60 -1.17 -5.88 16.02
CA GLY A 60 -1.83 -7.18 16.05
C GLY A 60 -2.57 -7.50 14.75
N SER A 61 -2.85 -8.78 14.52
CA SER A 61 -3.55 -9.27 13.31
C SER A 61 -5.00 -8.76 13.17
N ASP A 62 -5.56 -8.14 14.21
CA ASP A 62 -6.86 -7.48 14.22
C ASP A 62 -6.85 -6.10 13.53
N TYR A 63 -5.66 -5.54 13.25
CA TYR A 63 -5.53 -4.35 12.44
C TYR A 63 -5.95 -4.58 10.99
N LYS A 64 -6.41 -3.49 10.37
CA LYS A 64 -6.80 -3.45 8.96
C LYS A 64 -5.75 -2.66 8.17
N VAL A 65 -5.38 -3.15 7.00
CA VAL A 65 -4.35 -2.53 6.16
C VAL A 65 -4.99 -1.90 4.94
N ILE A 66 -4.68 -0.62 4.72
CA ILE A 66 -5.06 0.10 3.50
C ILE A 66 -3.78 0.56 2.82
N PHE A 67 -3.47 -0.06 1.69
CA PHE A 67 -2.42 0.45 0.81
C PHE A 67 -2.98 1.56 -0.06
N VAL A 68 -2.17 2.58 -0.34
CA VAL A 68 -2.56 3.66 -1.25
C VAL A 68 -1.40 3.92 -2.20
N GLY A 69 -1.62 3.67 -3.49
CA GLY A 69 -0.57 3.76 -4.50
C GLY A 69 -1.12 3.51 -5.90
N ASP A 70 -0.50 4.09 -6.93
CA ASP A 70 -0.88 3.86 -8.32
C ASP A 70 -0.59 2.42 -8.82
N ALA A 71 0.16 1.65 -8.02
CA ALA A 71 0.65 0.30 -8.35
C ALA A 71 1.42 0.25 -9.68
N ALA A 72 1.90 1.39 -10.16
CA ALA A 72 2.64 1.53 -11.40
C ALA A 72 4.14 1.54 -11.08
N MET A 73 4.81 0.43 -11.37
CA MET A 73 6.22 0.25 -11.08
C MET A 73 6.83 -0.76 -12.06
N SER A 74 8.15 -0.93 -12.01
CA SER A 74 8.78 -2.04 -12.73
C SER A 74 8.25 -3.36 -12.18
N PRO A 75 7.76 -4.30 -13.03
CA PRO A 75 7.31 -5.62 -12.56
C PRO A 75 8.36 -6.38 -11.75
N TYR A 76 9.63 -6.09 -11.97
CA TYR A 76 10.74 -6.70 -11.24
C TYR A 76 10.75 -6.32 -9.75
N GLU A 77 10.29 -5.11 -9.38
CA GLU A 77 10.16 -4.72 -7.96
C GLU A 77 9.21 -5.64 -7.19
N ILE A 78 8.24 -6.24 -7.89
CA ILE A 78 7.28 -7.18 -7.32
C ILE A 78 7.80 -8.61 -7.41
N ALA A 79 8.36 -9.00 -8.55
CA ALA A 79 8.63 -10.40 -8.88
C ALA A 79 9.99 -10.94 -8.39
N LEU A 80 11.02 -10.11 -8.27
CA LEU A 80 12.40 -10.58 -8.12
C LEU A 80 13.16 -9.92 -6.95
N PRO A 81 14.05 -10.65 -6.26
CA PRO A 81 15.15 -10.06 -5.51
C PRO A 81 16.01 -9.15 -6.40
N GLY A 82 16.50 -8.05 -5.86
CA GLY A 82 17.27 -7.03 -6.58
C GLY A 82 16.45 -6.24 -7.62
N GLY A 83 15.12 -6.36 -7.60
CA GLY A 83 14.23 -5.66 -8.51
C GLY A 83 14.00 -4.18 -8.19
N SER A 84 14.31 -3.75 -6.96
CA SER A 84 14.17 -2.37 -6.50
C SER A 84 14.99 -1.40 -7.35
N VAL A 85 14.42 -0.22 -7.59
CA VAL A 85 15.07 0.85 -8.35
C VAL A 85 15.98 1.72 -7.49
N GLU A 86 15.85 1.69 -6.16
CA GLU A 86 16.64 2.53 -5.25
C GLU A 86 17.87 1.80 -4.70
N HIS A 87 17.80 0.48 -4.50
CA HIS A 87 18.87 -0.34 -3.94
C HIS A 87 18.66 -1.82 -4.29
N TRP A 88 19.53 -2.69 -3.78
CA TRP A 88 19.35 -4.14 -3.90
C TRP A 88 18.46 -4.66 -2.75
N ASN A 89 17.24 -5.12 -3.05
CA ASN A 89 16.35 -5.75 -2.08
C ASN A 89 16.57 -7.28 -2.05
N ASP A 90 16.77 -7.86 -0.87
CA ASP A 90 17.02 -9.31 -0.74
C ASP A 90 15.76 -10.16 -1.01
N GLU A 91 14.58 -9.63 -0.70
CA GLU A 91 13.29 -10.29 -0.91
C GLU A 91 12.43 -9.52 -1.91
N ALA A 92 11.75 -10.24 -2.80
CA ALA A 92 10.84 -9.64 -3.78
C ALA A 92 9.60 -8.99 -3.09
N GLY A 93 9.06 -7.92 -3.69
CA GLY A 93 7.87 -7.24 -3.14
C GLY A 93 6.64 -8.15 -2.97
N ALA A 94 6.47 -9.15 -3.84
CA ALA A 94 5.40 -10.14 -3.70
C ALA A 94 5.46 -10.92 -2.38
N ILE A 95 6.67 -11.24 -1.90
CA ILE A 95 6.87 -11.95 -0.63
C ILE A 95 6.42 -11.09 0.54
N TRP A 96 6.72 -9.79 0.51
CA TRP A 96 6.27 -8.85 1.53
C TRP A 96 4.76 -8.65 1.51
N LEU A 97 4.15 -8.52 0.33
CA LEU A 97 2.68 -8.43 0.20
C LEU A 97 1.98 -9.70 0.69
N GLU A 98 2.49 -10.87 0.33
CA GLU A 98 1.99 -12.14 0.84
C GLU A 98 2.08 -12.19 2.37
N ARG A 99 3.24 -11.84 2.93
CA ARG A 99 3.47 -11.80 4.38
C ARG A 99 2.47 -10.88 5.09
N ILE A 100 2.27 -9.66 4.58
CA ILE A 100 1.34 -8.69 5.18
C ILE A 100 -0.09 -9.22 5.11
N THR A 101 -0.53 -9.74 3.95
CA THR A 101 -1.89 -10.27 3.78
C THR A 101 -2.14 -11.58 4.53
N GLN A 102 -1.08 -12.32 4.87
CA GLN A 102 -1.17 -13.46 5.77
C GLN A 102 -1.38 -13.03 7.23
N ILE A 103 -0.69 -11.98 7.69
CA ILE A 103 -0.81 -11.43 9.05
C ILE A 103 -2.15 -10.69 9.23
N TYR A 104 -2.46 -9.75 8.33
CA TYR A 104 -3.67 -8.94 8.37
C TYR A 104 -4.65 -9.42 7.30
N LYS A 105 -5.69 -10.15 7.74
CA LYS A 105 -6.68 -10.72 6.81
C LYS A 105 -7.50 -9.66 6.08
N SER A 106 -7.68 -8.51 6.71
CA SER A 106 -8.41 -7.36 6.16
C SER A 106 -7.42 -6.37 5.56
N ALA A 107 -7.07 -6.59 4.29
CA ALA A 107 -6.16 -5.75 3.51
C ALA A 107 -6.76 -5.39 2.14
N VAL A 108 -6.68 -4.11 1.79
CA VAL A 108 -7.17 -3.55 0.52
C VAL A 108 -6.13 -2.60 -0.09
N TRP A 109 -6.22 -2.36 -1.40
CA TRP A 109 -5.39 -1.39 -2.11
C TRP A 109 -6.26 -0.31 -2.78
N LEU A 110 -5.97 0.96 -2.53
CA LEU A 110 -6.59 2.10 -3.21
C LEU A 110 -5.67 2.65 -4.28
N ASN A 111 -6.14 2.65 -5.52
CA ASN A 111 -5.37 3.07 -6.69
C ASN A 111 -5.95 4.35 -7.31
N PRO A 112 -5.19 5.47 -7.37
CA PRO A 112 -5.65 6.71 -8.02
C PRO A 112 -5.74 6.62 -9.54
N THR A 113 -5.10 5.65 -10.16
CA THR A 113 -5.22 5.40 -11.60
C THR A 113 -6.66 4.94 -11.90
N PRO A 114 -7.39 5.56 -12.85
CA PRO A 114 -8.74 5.13 -13.16
C PRO A 114 -8.77 3.66 -13.60
N GLN A 115 -9.76 2.91 -13.12
CA GLN A 115 -9.84 1.45 -13.33
C GLN A 115 -9.77 1.02 -14.80
N ALA A 116 -10.31 1.83 -15.71
CA ALA A 116 -10.23 1.60 -17.16
C ALA A 116 -8.78 1.49 -17.70
N TYR A 117 -7.79 1.96 -16.93
CA TYR A 117 -6.38 1.91 -17.32
C TYR A 117 -5.58 0.78 -16.67
N TRP A 118 -6.17 0.01 -15.76
CA TRP A 118 -5.42 -0.98 -14.97
C TRP A 118 -4.81 -2.08 -15.85
N ASP A 119 -5.53 -2.52 -16.89
CA ASP A 119 -5.07 -3.57 -17.79
C ASP A 119 -3.89 -3.16 -18.68
N TYR A 120 -3.60 -1.85 -18.81
CA TYR A 120 -2.45 -1.38 -19.59
C TYR A 120 -1.13 -1.43 -18.82
N THR A 121 -1.16 -1.60 -17.49
CA THR A 121 0.04 -1.60 -16.66
C THR A 121 0.18 -2.93 -15.94
N HIS A 122 1.17 -3.74 -16.34
CA HIS A 122 1.33 -5.11 -15.85
C HIS A 122 1.44 -5.20 -14.32
N SER A 123 2.18 -4.28 -13.68
CA SER A 123 2.35 -4.25 -12.23
C SER A 123 1.03 -4.01 -11.47
N ILE A 124 0.09 -3.25 -12.05
CA ILE A 124 -1.23 -3.03 -11.45
C ILE A 124 -1.99 -4.36 -11.33
N GLY A 125 -1.96 -5.18 -12.38
CA GLY A 125 -2.53 -6.53 -12.37
C GLY A 125 -1.86 -7.44 -11.34
N MET A 126 -0.53 -7.35 -11.19
CA MET A 126 0.21 -8.12 -10.18
C MET A 126 -0.22 -7.75 -8.75
N ILE A 127 -0.34 -6.46 -8.45
CA ILE A 127 -0.81 -5.98 -7.14
C ILE A 127 -2.26 -6.41 -6.89
N ALA A 128 -3.15 -6.27 -7.88
CA ALA A 128 -4.53 -6.72 -7.77
C ALA A 128 -4.61 -8.21 -7.41
N ASN A 129 -3.81 -9.04 -8.08
CA ASN A 129 -3.74 -10.48 -7.82
C ASN A 129 -3.18 -10.79 -6.42
N ALA A 130 -2.13 -10.09 -5.99
CA ALA A 130 -1.56 -10.25 -4.65
C ALA A 130 -2.58 -9.92 -3.54
N LEU A 131 -3.51 -9.00 -3.81
CA LEU A 131 -4.61 -8.63 -2.91
C LEU A 131 -5.89 -9.42 -3.19
N ALA A 132 -5.84 -10.48 -4.00
CA ALA A 132 -6.97 -11.32 -4.39
C ALA A 132 -8.18 -10.50 -4.91
N GLY A 133 -7.91 -9.46 -5.71
CA GLY A 133 -8.91 -8.58 -6.30
C GLY A 133 -9.44 -7.49 -5.37
N ARG A 134 -8.95 -7.38 -4.12
CA ARG A 134 -9.33 -6.31 -3.17
C ARG A 134 -8.61 -4.99 -3.46
N MET A 135 -8.68 -4.55 -4.72
CA MET A 135 -8.16 -3.27 -5.17
C MET A 135 -9.31 -2.40 -5.70
N TYR A 136 -9.34 -1.14 -5.27
CA TYR A 136 -10.42 -0.19 -5.55
C TYR A 136 -9.85 1.12 -6.07
N CYS A 137 -10.62 1.85 -6.87
CA CYS A 137 -10.23 3.18 -7.35
C CYS A 137 -10.22 4.18 -6.18
N LEU A 138 -9.30 5.15 -6.16
CA LEU A 138 -9.29 6.24 -5.17
C LEU A 138 -10.34 7.30 -5.54
N THR A 139 -11.61 6.92 -5.40
CA THR A 139 -12.79 7.78 -5.53
C THR A 139 -13.69 7.60 -4.30
N PRO A 140 -14.65 8.49 -4.03
CA PRO A 140 -15.59 8.31 -2.92
C PRO A 140 -16.25 6.92 -2.91
N ASP A 141 -16.77 6.47 -4.05
CA ASP A 141 -17.40 5.14 -4.20
C ASP A 141 -16.39 4.00 -3.96
N GLY A 142 -15.15 4.13 -4.45
CA GLY A 142 -14.12 3.12 -4.26
C GLY A 142 -13.63 3.03 -2.82
N VAL A 143 -13.56 4.16 -2.12
CA VAL A 143 -13.26 4.22 -0.68
C VAL A 143 -14.39 3.58 0.13
N GLU A 144 -15.65 3.88 -0.19
CA GLU A 144 -16.80 3.25 0.46
C GLU A 144 -16.77 1.72 0.26
N ALA A 145 -16.52 1.26 -0.97
CA ALA A 145 -16.39 -0.16 -1.28
C ALA A 145 -15.24 -0.84 -0.52
N ALA A 146 -14.09 -0.18 -0.43
CA ALA A 146 -12.93 -0.66 0.33
C ALA A 146 -13.24 -0.77 1.83
N ILE A 147 -13.87 0.24 2.43
CA ILE A 147 -14.27 0.23 3.85
C ILE A 147 -15.28 -0.88 4.12
N LYS A 148 -16.24 -1.07 3.21
CA LYS A 148 -17.23 -2.16 3.31
C LYS A 148 -16.55 -3.52 3.26
N GLU A 149 -15.57 -3.71 2.39
CA GLU A 149 -14.79 -4.95 2.32
C GLU A 149 -14.02 -5.20 3.63
N LEU A 150 -13.34 -4.17 4.13
CA LEU A 150 -12.62 -4.23 5.39
C LEU A 150 -13.53 -4.53 6.59
N SER A 151 -14.82 -4.23 6.51
CA SER A 151 -15.79 -4.45 7.59
C SER A 151 -16.41 -5.85 7.59
N ARG A 152 -16.16 -6.67 6.55
CA ARG A 152 -16.69 -8.04 6.43
C ARG A 152 -15.82 -9.10 7.10
N GLY A 153 -14.53 -8.81 7.31
CA GLY A 153 -13.56 -9.66 8.03
C GLY A 153 -13.37 -9.19 9.46
#